data_AF-A0A927B9J6-F1
#
_entry.id   AF-A0A927B9J6-F1
#
_cell.length_a   1.000
_cell.length_b   1.000
_cell.length_c   1.000
_cell.angle_alpha   90.00
_cell.angle_beta   90.00
_cell.angle_gamma   90.00
#
_symmetry.space_group_name_H-M   'P 1'
#
loop_
_entity.id
_entity.type
_entity.pdbx_description
1 polymer ?
#
loop_
_entity_poly.entity_id
_entity_poly.type
_entity_poly.pdbx_seq_one_letter_code
_entity_poly.pdbx_strand_id
1 'polypeptide(L)'
;MGWRLGLTAYALSPVKRVDRALIEAQWDTLLRLVVSLKQKHVTASTVLLRLNSYSQHHPVYLALRELGRAVRTEFLLRYMDDQDLRQRIDDQLDKLESAHSFARAVFYGQNGQIPYAGKEEQQLADACKRLVQNALQAFGRDCVLELPVPEPVPTPGPGGRAPGGGRYHRRQFARKLAAPQPTRRV
;
A
#
# COMPACT_ATOMS: atom_id res chain seq x y z
N MET A 1 -22.53 22.75 4.18
CA MET A 1 -21.56 23.09 5.25
C MET A 1 -21.68 22.07 6.39
N GLY A 2 -20.93 20.96 6.37
CA GLY A 2 -21.20 19.84 7.30
C GLY A 2 -20.02 18.95 7.68
N TRP A 3 -18.76 19.42 7.53
CA TRP A 3 -17.57 18.60 7.81
C TRP A 3 -17.08 18.66 9.27
N ARG A 4 -17.79 19.36 10.16
CA ARG A 4 -17.30 19.65 11.52
C ARG A 4 -17.70 18.61 12.59
N LEU A 5 -18.50 17.60 12.25
CA LEU A 5 -19.13 16.69 13.24
C LEU A 5 -18.54 15.26 13.29
N GLY A 6 -17.70 14.84 12.34
CA GLY A 6 -17.11 13.49 12.34
C GLY A 6 -15.74 13.37 13.03
N LEU A 7 -14.97 14.47 13.09
CA LEU A 7 -13.60 14.46 13.60
C LEU A 7 -13.50 14.42 15.13
N THR A 8 -14.61 14.58 15.86
CA THR A 8 -14.63 14.48 17.32
C THR A 8 -14.69 13.03 17.82
N ALA A 9 -15.08 12.08 16.97
CA ALA A 9 -15.13 10.65 17.33
C ALA A 9 -13.73 10.01 17.37
N TYR A 10 -12.79 10.53 16.58
CA TYR A 10 -11.39 10.11 16.60
C TYR A 10 -10.56 11.28 17.14
N ALA A 11 -9.89 11.11 18.29
CA ALA A 11 -8.99 12.11 18.86
C ALA A 11 -7.70 12.26 18.02
N LEU A 12 -7.83 12.78 16.79
CA LEU A 12 -6.73 12.99 15.86
C LEU A 12 -6.14 14.38 16.08
N SER A 13 -4.96 14.44 16.69
CA SER A 13 -4.16 15.66 16.75
C SER A 13 -3.14 15.67 15.61
N PRO A 14 -3.24 16.59 14.64
CA PRO A 14 -2.27 16.65 13.54
C PRO A 14 -0.92 17.15 14.06
N VAL A 15 0.14 16.35 13.85
CA VAL A 15 1.52 16.66 14.29
C VAL A 15 2.04 17.97 13.67
N LYS A 16 1.67 18.26 12.41
CA LYS A 16 1.97 19.53 11.75
C LYS A 16 0.84 19.90 10.80
N ARG A 17 0.40 21.17 10.85
CA ARG A 17 -0.61 21.73 9.95
C ARG A 17 0.00 22.04 8.59
N VAL A 18 -0.81 21.97 7.53
CA VAL A 18 -0.40 22.32 6.17
C VAL A 18 -0.34 23.83 6.03
N ASP A 19 0.82 24.35 5.62
CA ASP A 19 1.06 25.77 5.40
C ASP A 19 0.54 26.19 4.01
N ARG A 20 -0.73 26.62 3.94
CA ARG A 20 -1.38 26.99 2.66
C ARG A 20 -0.71 28.18 1.96
N ALA A 21 -0.18 29.13 2.72
CA ALA A 21 0.48 30.31 2.19
C ALA A 21 1.69 29.97 1.30
N LEU A 22 2.45 28.93 1.63
CA LEU A 22 3.59 28.48 0.82
C LEU A 22 3.13 27.84 -0.50
N ILE A 23 1.97 27.17 -0.49
CA ILE A 23 1.39 26.57 -1.68
C ILE A 23 0.87 27.67 -2.61
N GLU A 24 0.12 28.63 -2.07
CA GLU A 24 -0.44 29.76 -2.82
C GLU A 24 0.65 30.64 -3.43
N ALA A 25 1.69 30.95 -2.66
CA ALA A 25 2.82 31.76 -3.12
C ALA A 25 3.56 31.17 -4.33
N GLN A 26 3.47 29.86 -4.55
CA GLN A 26 4.19 29.18 -5.61
C GLN A 26 3.31 28.34 -6.55
N TRP A 27 2.00 28.58 -6.50
CA TRP A 27 0.98 27.81 -7.21
C TRP A 27 1.16 27.84 -8.72
N ASP A 28 1.43 29.02 -9.30
CA ASP A 28 1.63 29.16 -10.75
C ASP A 28 2.85 28.36 -11.23
N THR A 29 3.92 28.35 -10.45
CA THR A 29 5.15 27.60 -10.79
C THR A 29 4.90 26.10 -10.72
N LEU A 30 4.13 25.63 -9.73
CA LEU A 30 3.70 24.24 -9.64
C LEU A 30 2.85 23.82 -10.84
N LEU A 31 1.88 24.65 -11.24
CA LEU A 31 1.05 24.38 -12.41
C LEU A 31 1.87 24.32 -13.69
N ARG A 32 2.79 25.28 -13.89
CA ARG A 32 3.72 25.26 -15.04
C ARG A 32 4.54 23.98 -15.07
N LEU A 33 5.03 23.51 -13.92
CA LEU A 33 5.78 22.25 -13.81
C LEU A 33 4.91 21.06 -14.23
N VAL A 34 3.69 20.95 -13.70
CA VAL A 34 2.76 19.87 -14.02
C VAL A 34 2.37 19.88 -15.51
N VAL A 35 2.10 21.05 -16.08
CA VAL A 35 1.80 21.21 -17.50
C VAL A 35 2.98 20.79 -18.36
N SER A 36 4.20 21.19 -18.00
CA SER A 36 5.43 20.81 -18.72
C SER A 36 5.68 19.30 -18.70
N LEU A 37 5.40 18.65 -17.58
CA LEU A 37 5.46 17.20 -17.44
C LEU A 37 4.37 16.51 -18.28
N LYS A 38 3.14 17.03 -18.27
CA LYS A 38 2.04 16.49 -19.10
C LYS A 38 2.30 16.64 -20.59
N GLN A 39 2.89 17.76 -21.01
CA GLN A 39 3.29 18.02 -22.39
C GLN A 39 4.57 17.27 -22.79
N LYS A 40 5.20 16.53 -21.85
CA LYS A 40 6.46 15.80 -22.04
C LYS A 40 7.63 16.67 -22.52
N HIS A 41 7.57 17.98 -22.28
CA HIS A 41 8.68 18.89 -22.59
C HIS A 41 9.90 18.64 -21.68
N VAL A 42 9.65 18.13 -20.48
CA VAL A 42 10.70 17.75 -19.51
C VAL A 42 10.37 16.37 -18.94
N THR A 43 11.39 15.52 -18.79
CA THR A 43 11.24 14.21 -18.15
C THR A 43 11.10 14.36 -16.64
N ALA A 44 10.19 13.59 -16.02
CA ALA A 44 10.00 13.56 -14.57
C ALA A 44 11.30 13.32 -13.80
N SER A 45 12.15 12.40 -14.28
CA SER A 45 13.46 12.11 -13.69
C SER A 45 14.36 13.35 -13.62
N THR A 46 14.40 14.16 -14.69
CA THR A 46 15.20 15.38 -14.76
C THR A 46 14.69 16.46 -13.81
N VAL A 47 13.36 16.60 -13.70
CA VAL A 47 12.73 17.52 -12.74
C VAL A 47 13.09 17.12 -11.30
N LEU A 48 12.95 15.84 -10.97
CA LEU A 48 13.25 15.34 -9.64
C LEU A 48 14.73 15.47 -9.30
N LEU A 49 15.63 15.17 -10.24
CA LEU A 49 17.07 15.38 -10.09
C LEU A 49 17.40 16.84 -9.78
N ARG A 50 16.81 17.79 -10.52
CA ARG A 50 17.00 19.22 -10.26
C ARG A 50 16.46 19.64 -8.90
N LEU A 51 15.23 19.23 -8.56
CA LEU A 51 14.62 19.55 -7.28
C LEU A 51 15.38 18.95 -6.09
N ASN A 52 16.04 17.81 -6.28
CA ASN A 52 16.87 17.16 -5.26
C ASN A 52 18.29 17.73 -5.20
N SER A 53 18.83 18.24 -6.32
CA SER A 53 20.14 18.91 -6.34
C SER A 53 20.11 20.31 -5.73
N TYR A 54 18.98 21.03 -5.86
CA TYR A 54 18.79 22.28 -5.13
C TYR A 54 18.59 22.00 -3.64
N SER A 55 19.00 22.95 -2.79
CA SER A 55 18.86 22.80 -1.35
C SER A 55 17.39 22.63 -0.96
N GLN A 56 17.12 21.89 0.14
CA GLN A 56 15.76 21.66 0.68
C GLN A 56 15.01 22.97 1.05
N HIS A 57 15.69 24.11 0.97
CA HIS A 57 15.16 25.45 1.20
C HIS A 57 14.54 26.11 -0.05
N HIS A 58 14.61 25.48 -1.23
CA HIS A 58 14.04 26.07 -2.44
C HIS A 58 12.51 26.21 -2.31
N PRO A 59 11.91 27.38 -2.61
CA PRO A 59 10.49 27.65 -2.34
C PRO A 59 9.55 26.71 -3.09
N VAL A 60 9.88 26.32 -4.34
CA VAL A 60 9.09 25.35 -5.11
C VAL A 60 9.11 23.96 -4.46
N TYR A 61 10.25 23.55 -3.90
CA TYR A 61 10.36 22.25 -3.22
C TYR A 61 9.54 22.24 -1.92
N LEU A 62 9.59 23.32 -1.15
CA LEU A 62 8.78 23.49 0.05
C LEU A 62 7.27 23.48 -0.26
N ALA A 63 6.86 24.19 -1.32
CA ALA A 63 5.47 24.20 -1.78
C ALA A 63 5.01 22.80 -2.23
N LEU A 64 5.83 22.05 -3.00
CA LEU A 64 5.55 20.65 -3.36
C LEU A 64 5.42 19.75 -2.13
N ARG A 65 6.27 19.94 -1.12
CA ARG A 65 6.24 19.14 0.10
C ARG A 65 4.96 19.36 0.91
N GLU A 66 4.52 20.61 1.05
CA GLU A 66 3.27 20.93 1.76
C GLU A 66 2.03 20.51 0.94
N LEU A 67 2.07 20.59 -0.39
CA LEU A 67 1.02 20.02 -1.26
C LEU A 67 0.92 18.50 -1.09
N GLY A 68 2.05 17.79 -1.09
CA GLY A 68 2.09 16.35 -0.85
C GLY A 68 1.55 15.95 0.54
N ARG A 69 1.81 16.78 1.57
CA ARG A 69 1.25 16.60 2.91
C ARG A 69 -0.28 16.73 2.90
N ALA A 70 -0.83 17.70 2.17
CA ALA A 70 -2.27 17.88 2.04
C ALA A 70 -2.94 16.64 1.41
N VAL A 71 -2.43 16.18 0.27
CA VAL A 71 -2.94 15.00 -0.44
C VAL A 71 -2.84 13.74 0.43
N ARG A 72 -1.71 13.56 1.13
CA ARG A 72 -1.54 12.43 2.06
C ARG A 72 -2.53 12.47 3.21
N THR A 73 -2.80 13.64 3.75
CA THR A 73 -3.75 13.81 4.85
C THR A 73 -5.17 13.50 4.39
N GLU A 74 -5.58 14.01 3.22
CA GLU A 74 -6.89 13.69 2.62
C GLU A 74 -7.04 12.19 2.38
N PHE A 75 -6.03 11.55 1.79
CA PHE A 75 -6.04 10.09 1.58
C PHE A 75 -6.13 9.32 2.90
N LEU A 76 -5.39 9.73 3.92
CA LEU A 76 -5.39 9.05 5.22
C LEU A 76 -6.75 9.17 5.92
N LEU A 77 -7.39 10.34 5.85
CA LEU A 77 -8.74 10.53 6.38
C LEU A 77 -9.75 9.64 5.64
N ARG A 78 -9.69 9.59 4.30
CA ARG A 78 -10.51 8.68 3.50
C ARG A 78 -10.27 7.21 3.85
N TYR A 79 -9.03 6.81 4.05
CA TYR A 79 -8.68 5.45 4.46
C TYR A 79 -9.23 5.09 5.85
N MET A 80 -9.36 6.07 6.75
CA MET A 80 -9.94 5.86 8.07
C MET A 80 -11.46 5.64 8.02
N ASP A 81 -12.15 6.38 7.15
CA ASP A 81 -13.62 6.38 7.06
C ASP A 81 -14.18 5.28 6.13
N ASP A 82 -13.49 4.97 5.03
CA ASP A 82 -13.97 4.05 3.98
C ASP A 82 -13.38 2.63 4.16
N GLN A 83 -14.26 1.69 4.53
CA GLN A 83 -13.90 0.29 4.70
C GLN A 83 -13.57 -0.40 3.36
N ASP A 84 -14.25 -0.08 2.27
CA ASP A 84 -14.01 -0.70 0.97
C ASP A 84 -12.64 -0.28 0.42
N LEU A 85 -12.29 0.99 0.61
CA LEU A 85 -10.95 1.50 0.28
C LEU A 85 -9.87 0.76 1.08
N ARG A 86 -10.11 0.53 2.38
CA ARG A 86 -9.18 -0.21 3.24
C ARG A 86 -8.98 -1.64 2.78
N GLN A 87 -10.05 -2.37 2.52
CA GLN A 87 -9.98 -3.76 2.04
C GLN A 87 -9.22 -3.85 0.72
N ARG A 88 -9.48 -2.95 -0.24
CA ARG A 88 -8.76 -2.93 -1.52
C ARG A 88 -7.26 -2.71 -1.35
N ILE A 89 -6.87 -1.85 -0.42
CA ILE A 89 -5.46 -1.57 -0.12
C ILE A 89 -4.82 -2.77 0.58
N ASP A 90 -5.49 -3.36 1.56
CA ASP A 90 -5.00 -4.54 2.27
C ASP A 90 -4.85 -5.72 1.31
N ASP A 91 -5.80 -5.95 0.40
CA ASP A 91 -5.70 -6.93 -0.67
C ASP A 91 -4.49 -6.67 -1.58
N GLN A 92 -4.18 -5.42 -1.89
CA GLN A 92 -2.99 -5.10 -2.70
C GLN A 92 -1.71 -5.34 -1.92
N LEU A 93 -1.69 -5.01 -0.63
CA LEU A 93 -0.55 -5.23 0.27
C LEU A 93 -0.28 -6.72 0.46
N ASP A 94 -1.31 -7.53 0.69
CA ASP A 94 -1.17 -8.98 0.83
C ASP A 94 -0.54 -9.62 -0.42
N LYS A 95 -0.90 -9.13 -1.60
CA LYS A 95 -0.29 -9.57 -2.88
C LYS A 95 1.18 -9.19 -2.94
N LEU A 96 1.53 -7.98 -2.53
CA LEU A 96 2.92 -7.52 -2.49
C LEU A 96 3.74 -8.27 -1.44
N GLU A 97 3.19 -8.52 -0.25
CA GLU A 97 3.86 -9.30 0.79
C GLU A 97 4.09 -10.74 0.35
N SER A 98 3.10 -11.37 -0.29
CA SER A 98 3.25 -12.70 -0.90
C SER A 98 4.32 -12.69 -1.99
N ALA A 99 4.35 -11.66 -2.85
CA ALA A 99 5.39 -11.48 -3.87
C ALA A 99 6.79 -11.39 -3.27
N HIS A 100 6.94 -10.55 -2.24
CA HIS A 100 8.20 -10.35 -1.54
C HIS A 100 8.63 -11.59 -0.77
N SER A 101 7.71 -12.29 -0.10
CA SER A 101 8.00 -13.54 0.61
C SER A 101 8.43 -14.64 -0.37
N PHE A 102 7.76 -14.75 -1.52
CA PHE A 102 8.14 -15.69 -2.58
C PHE A 102 9.53 -15.37 -3.11
N ALA A 103 9.80 -14.10 -3.41
CA ALA A 103 11.13 -13.66 -3.83
C ALA A 103 12.20 -14.05 -2.79
N ARG A 104 11.94 -13.81 -1.50
CA ARG A 104 12.87 -14.20 -0.43
C ARG A 104 13.08 -15.71 -0.32
N ALA A 105 12.05 -16.52 -0.54
CA ALA A 105 12.14 -17.97 -0.52
C ALA A 105 12.92 -18.51 -1.73
N VAL A 106 12.69 -17.98 -2.93
CA VAL A 106 13.40 -18.39 -4.15
C VAL A 106 14.89 -18.01 -4.09
N PHE A 107 15.22 -16.86 -3.49
CA PHE A 107 16.61 -16.40 -3.34
C PHE A 107 17.25 -16.77 -1.99
N TYR A 108 16.68 -17.73 -1.25
CA TYR A 108 17.21 -18.18 0.04
C TYR A 108 18.56 -18.88 -0.19
N GLY A 109 19.65 -18.14 0.04
CA GLY A 109 21.04 -18.60 -0.18
C GLY A 109 21.93 -17.60 -0.93
N GLN A 110 21.36 -16.58 -1.60
CA GLN A 110 22.10 -15.59 -2.41
C GLN A 110 21.84 -14.13 -2.00
N ASN A 111 21.33 -13.89 -0.79
CA ASN A 111 21.18 -12.54 -0.21
C ASN A 111 20.42 -11.51 -1.10
N GLY A 112 19.55 -11.98 -2.00
CA GLY A 112 18.85 -11.12 -2.95
C GLY A 112 19.71 -10.55 -4.08
N GLN A 113 20.94 -11.04 -4.25
CA GLN A 113 21.78 -10.74 -5.40
C GLN A 113 21.49 -11.76 -6.48
N ILE A 114 21.13 -11.26 -7.66
CA ILE A 114 20.93 -12.05 -8.87
C ILE A 114 22.33 -12.22 -9.48
N PRO A 115 22.95 -13.41 -9.47
CA PRO A 115 24.27 -13.62 -10.05
C PRO A 115 24.17 -13.84 -11.56
N TYR A 116 23.41 -12.99 -12.25
CA TYR A 116 23.36 -12.99 -13.72
C TYR A 116 24.12 -11.78 -14.21
N ALA A 117 25.23 -12.03 -14.91
CA ALA A 117 26.08 -10.96 -15.43
C ALA A 117 25.41 -10.23 -16.63
N GLY A 118 24.44 -10.87 -17.28
CA GLY A 118 23.73 -10.34 -18.46
C GLY A 118 22.35 -9.75 -18.15
N LYS A 119 22.02 -8.63 -18.81
CA LYS A 119 20.68 -8.01 -18.76
C LYS A 119 19.57 -8.95 -19.23
N GLU A 120 19.86 -9.81 -20.21
CA GLU A 120 18.90 -10.78 -20.76
C GLU A 120 18.61 -11.92 -19.77
N GLU A 121 19.63 -12.46 -19.12
CA GLU A 121 19.49 -13.49 -18.08
C GLU A 121 18.68 -12.96 -16.88
N GLN A 122 18.92 -11.70 -16.48
CA GLN A 122 18.14 -11.06 -15.42
C GLN A 122 16.67 -10.85 -15.81
N GLN A 123 16.40 -10.47 -17.06
CA GLN A 123 15.03 -10.36 -17.59
C GLN A 123 14.32 -11.71 -17.64
N LEU A 124 15.03 -12.78 -18.05
CA LEU A 124 14.50 -14.13 -18.07
C LEU A 124 14.16 -14.62 -16.65
N ALA A 125 15.05 -14.38 -15.68
CA ALA A 125 14.80 -14.70 -14.28
C ALA A 125 13.60 -13.93 -13.72
N ASP A 126 13.48 -12.63 -14.02
CA ASP A 126 12.33 -11.82 -13.62
C ASP A 126 11.04 -12.30 -14.27
N ALA A 127 11.08 -12.70 -15.55
CA ALA A 127 9.92 -13.26 -16.25
C ALA A 127 9.48 -14.60 -15.65
N CYS A 128 10.41 -15.53 -15.42
CA CYS A 128 10.13 -16.81 -14.77
C CYS A 128 9.57 -16.61 -13.35
N LYS A 129 10.18 -15.71 -12.56
CA LYS A 129 9.69 -15.36 -11.22
C LYS A 129 8.25 -14.83 -11.26
N ARG A 130 7.93 -13.93 -12.19
CA ARG A 130 6.58 -13.39 -12.37
C ARG A 130 5.57 -14.48 -12.76
N LEU A 131 5.96 -15.40 -13.66
CA LEU A 131 5.11 -16.52 -14.06
C LEU A 131 4.77 -17.43 -12.89
N VAL A 132 5.78 -17.85 -12.11
CA VAL A 132 5.56 -18.74 -10.96
C VAL A 132 4.73 -18.03 -9.87
N GLN A 133 4.99 -16.75 -9.62
CA GLN A 133 4.21 -15.96 -8.68
C GLN A 133 2.74 -15.84 -9.10
N ASN A 134 2.47 -15.54 -10.37
CA ASN A 134 1.10 -15.46 -10.90
C ASN A 134 0.40 -16.82 -10.87
N ALA A 135 1.12 -17.92 -11.17
CA ALA A 135 0.57 -19.27 -11.12
C ALA A 135 0.21 -19.69 -9.69
N LEU A 136 1.10 -19.45 -8.71
CA LEU A 136 0.82 -19.68 -7.28
C LEU A 136 -0.37 -18.86 -6.79
N GLN A 137 -0.48 -17.61 -7.24
CA GLN A 137 -1.56 -16.72 -6.84
C GLN A 137 -2.90 -17.11 -7.46
N ALA A 138 -2.91 -17.57 -8.72
CA ALA A 138 -4.09 -18.15 -9.35
C ALA A 138 -4.52 -19.43 -8.60
N PHE A 139 -3.59 -20.36 -8.40
CA PHE A 139 -3.87 -21.63 -7.71
C PHE A 139 -4.34 -21.42 -6.26
N GLY A 140 -3.70 -20.52 -5.52
CA GLY A 140 -4.11 -20.19 -4.15
C GLY A 140 -5.50 -19.56 -4.09
N ARG A 141 -5.86 -18.74 -5.09
CA ARG A 141 -7.21 -18.15 -5.17
C ARG A 141 -8.27 -19.21 -5.49
N ASP A 142 -7.94 -20.18 -6.34
CA ASP A 142 -8.83 -21.31 -6.66
C ASP A 142 -9.00 -22.25 -5.45
N CYS A 143 -7.94 -22.54 -4.69
CA CYS A 143 -8.04 -23.29 -3.44
C CYS A 143 -8.81 -22.55 -2.33
N VAL A 144 -8.73 -21.20 -2.27
CA VAL A 144 -9.47 -20.40 -1.28
C VAL A 144 -10.96 -20.30 -1.63
N LEU A 145 -11.33 -20.37 -2.91
CA LEU A 145 -12.73 -20.41 -3.35
C LEU A 145 -13.47 -21.70 -2.95
N GLU A 146 -12.75 -22.78 -2.60
CA GLU A 146 -13.34 -24.00 -2.05
C GLU A 146 -13.50 -23.98 -0.52
N LEU A 147 -12.99 -22.95 0.18
CA LEU A 147 -13.15 -22.82 1.62
C LEU A 147 -14.45 -22.08 1.97
N PRO A 148 -15.24 -22.57 2.95
CA PRO A 148 -16.44 -21.88 3.39
C PRO A 148 -16.06 -20.48 3.90
N VAL A 149 -16.70 -19.46 3.34
CA VAL A 149 -16.53 -18.05 3.73
C VAL A 149 -16.74 -17.93 5.24
N PRO A 150 -15.78 -17.38 6.00
CA PRO A 150 -15.99 -17.17 7.43
C PRO A 150 -17.14 -16.18 7.63
N GLU A 151 -18.13 -16.59 8.42
CA GLU A 151 -19.21 -15.73 8.92
C GLU A 151 -18.66 -14.35 9.35
N PRO A 152 -19.36 -13.24 9.03
CA PRO A 152 -18.91 -11.91 9.39
C PRO A 152 -18.69 -11.81 10.90
N VAL A 153 -17.51 -11.34 11.30
CA VAL A 153 -17.18 -11.12 12.71
C VAL A 153 -18.15 -10.06 13.26
N PRO A 154 -18.86 -10.32 14.37
CA PRO A 154 -19.74 -9.33 14.97
C PRO A 154 -18.93 -8.09 15.33
N THR A 155 -19.37 -6.93 14.84
CA THR A 155 -18.75 -5.65 15.16
C THR A 155 -18.88 -5.40 16.66
N PRO A 156 -17.81 -5.00 17.37
CA PRO A 156 -17.93 -4.64 18.77
C PRO A 156 -18.85 -3.43 18.91
N GLY A 157 -19.81 -3.51 19.83
CA GLY A 157 -20.70 -2.38 20.17
C GLY A 157 -19.91 -1.13 20.62
N PRO A 158 -20.58 0.03 20.73
CA PRO A 158 -19.94 1.31 21.00
C PRO A 158 -19.29 1.29 22.40
N GLY A 159 -18.00 0.94 22.45
CA GLY A 159 -17.23 0.79 23.69
C GLY A 159 -16.25 -0.38 23.71
N GLY A 160 -16.35 -1.34 22.79
CA GLY A 160 -15.40 -2.46 22.69
C GLY A 160 -14.17 -2.12 21.85
N ARG A 161 -12.96 -2.25 22.42
CA ARG A 161 -11.71 -2.11 21.67
C ARG A 161 -11.61 -3.23 20.63
N ALA A 162 -11.56 -2.88 19.34
CA ALA A 162 -11.38 -3.84 18.25
C ALA A 162 -10.09 -4.66 18.45
N PRO A 163 -10.14 -6.00 18.40
CA PRO A 163 -8.93 -6.82 18.40
C PRO A 163 -8.17 -6.58 17.09
N GLY A 164 -6.84 -6.39 17.17
CA GLY A 164 -6.00 -6.07 16.02
C GLY A 164 -6.16 -7.06 14.86
N GLY A 165 -6.69 -6.56 13.73
CA GLY A 165 -7.28 -7.36 12.64
C GLY A 165 -6.37 -8.36 11.96
N GLY A 166 -5.06 -8.12 11.88
CA GLY A 166 -4.15 -9.00 11.12
C GLY A 166 -3.79 -10.32 11.82
N ARG A 167 -3.69 -10.34 13.16
CA ARG A 167 -3.23 -11.53 13.90
C ARG A 167 -4.36 -12.45 14.34
N TYR A 168 -5.58 -11.92 14.49
CA TYR A 168 -6.72 -12.70 14.98
C TYR A 168 -7.25 -13.66 13.91
N HIS A 169 -7.36 -13.18 12.66
CA HIS A 169 -7.81 -14.00 11.53
C HIS A 169 -6.87 -15.18 11.25
N ARG A 170 -5.55 -14.95 11.27
CA ARG A 170 -4.54 -15.99 11.05
C ARG A 170 -4.56 -17.09 12.12
N ARG A 171 -4.77 -16.72 13.39
CA ARG A 171 -4.85 -17.69 14.50
C ARG A 171 -6.13 -18.53 14.46
N GLN A 172 -7.28 -17.95 14.11
CA GLN A 172 -8.52 -18.71 13.97
C GLN A 172 -8.51 -19.64 12.75
N PHE A 173 -7.93 -19.20 11.62
CA PHE A 173 -7.75 -20.05 10.43
C PHE A 173 -6.81 -21.23 10.70
N ALA A 174 -5.65 -20.98 11.33
CA ALA A 174 -4.71 -22.06 11.70
C ALA A 174 -5.35 -23.10 12.64
N ARG A 175 -6.23 -22.67 13.54
CA ARG A 175 -6.95 -23.54 14.48
C ARG A 175 -8.04 -24.39 13.81
N LYS A 176 -8.68 -23.87 12.75
CA LYS A 176 -9.63 -24.62 11.91
C LYS A 176 -8.94 -25.65 11.01
N LEU A 177 -7.75 -25.35 10.50
CA LEU A 177 -6.92 -26.28 9.72
C LEU A 177 -6.33 -27.42 10.56
N ALA A 178 -6.15 -27.21 11.87
CA ALA A 178 -5.60 -28.21 12.79
C ALA A 178 -6.66 -29.15 13.43
N ALA A 179 -7.94 -29.02 13.07
CA ALA A 179 -8.98 -29.92 13.58
C ALA A 179 -8.86 -31.29 12.89
N PRO A 180 -8.78 -32.41 13.64
CA PRO A 180 -8.75 -33.73 13.03
C PRO A 180 -10.07 -33.99 12.29
N GLN A 181 -9.96 -34.33 11.01
CA GLN A 181 -11.13 -34.70 10.19
C GLN A 181 -11.82 -35.92 10.81
N PRO A 182 -13.15 -35.95 10.92
CA PRO A 182 -13.85 -37.12 11.44
C PRO A 182 -13.55 -38.31 10.54
N THR A 183 -13.00 -39.37 11.13
CA THR A 183 -12.77 -40.65 10.45
C THR A 183 -14.10 -41.14 9.87
N ARG A 184 -14.20 -41.13 8.54
CA ARG A 184 -15.33 -41.65 7.80
C ARG A 184 -15.40 -43.15 8.09
N ARG A 185 -16.25 -43.58 9.03
CA ARG A 185 -16.58 -44.99 9.20
C ARG A 185 -17.24 -45.46 7.90
N VAL A 186 -16.68 -46.54 7.35
CA VAL A 186 -17.18 -47.28 6.18
C VAL A 186 -18.57 -47.84 6.47
#